data_AF-A0A8T6VPK7-F1
#
_entry.id   AF-A0A8T6VPK7-F1
#
_cell.length_a   1.000
_cell.length_b   1.000
_cell.length_c   1.000
_cell.angle_alpha   90.00
_cell.angle_beta   90.00
_cell.angle_gamma   90.00
#
_symmetry.space_group_name_H-M   'P 1'
#
loop_
_entity.id
_entity.type
_entity.pdbx_description
1 polymer ?
#
loop_
_entity_poly.entity_id
_entity_poly.type
_entity_poly.pdbx_seq_one_letter_code
_entity_poly.pdbx_strand_id
1 'polypeptide(L)'
;MGKQKEKISVKIDWIVDETGKGGIEVVMNLSDFESSGTSIRRKIRNFKKKYLEAVEKAKKIEKKARTKSKGVSTTERWQACKILADFNTNFTNEFEIKNYKEAFSRDFNLPLRSVRTYIDFGTYFKENEVLDIVPYSIYAEFTFVINELTRKGIFDQEKKQLLKLAKEGNLPKRNEYRKHLRTVTKDSSKTQ
;
A
#
# COMPACT_ATOMS: atom_id res chain seq x y z
N MET A 1 3.10 31.84 -0.33
CA MET A 1 2.64 30.43 -0.23
C MET A 1 2.11 30.02 -1.60
N GLY A 2 2.81 29.12 -2.31
CA GLY A 2 2.35 28.66 -3.62
C GLY A 2 1.10 27.80 -3.47
N LYS A 3 0.04 28.08 -4.25
CA LYS A 3 -1.14 27.20 -4.33
C LYS A 3 -0.66 25.81 -4.74
N GLN A 4 -0.90 24.80 -3.91
CA GLN A 4 -0.77 23.41 -4.36
C GLN A 4 -1.69 23.25 -5.56
N LYS A 5 -1.11 22.89 -6.71
CA LYS A 5 -1.89 22.62 -7.91
C LYS A 5 -2.77 21.39 -7.62
N GLU A 6 -4.07 21.55 -7.79
CA GLU A 6 -5.03 20.47 -7.62
C GLU A 6 -4.69 19.32 -8.58
N LYS A 7 -4.67 18.09 -8.07
CA LYS A 7 -4.34 16.90 -8.86
C LYS A 7 -5.54 16.50 -9.70
N ILE A 8 -5.29 16.05 -10.93
CA ILE A 8 -6.35 15.52 -11.80
C ILE A 8 -6.74 14.12 -11.31
N SER A 9 -8.02 13.93 -11.03
CA SER A 9 -8.52 12.64 -10.58
C SER A 9 -8.54 11.65 -11.75
N VAL A 10 -7.95 10.47 -11.54
CA VAL A 10 -7.93 9.41 -12.56
C VAL A 10 -8.31 8.07 -11.95
N LYS A 11 -8.74 7.14 -12.83
CA LYS A 11 -8.88 5.73 -12.54
C LYS A 11 -7.93 4.92 -13.44
N ILE A 12 -7.47 3.79 -12.94
CA ILE A 12 -6.68 2.83 -13.70
C ILE A 12 -7.54 1.61 -13.98
N ASP A 13 -7.82 1.35 -15.25
CA ASP A 13 -8.69 0.25 -15.66
C ASP A 13 -8.00 -0.71 -16.64
N TRP A 14 -8.59 -1.87 -16.86
CA TRP A 14 -8.21 -2.79 -17.92
C TRP A 14 -9.22 -2.67 -19.05
N ILE A 15 -8.77 -2.20 -20.20
CA ILE A 15 -9.61 -2.06 -21.39
C ILE A 15 -9.12 -3.06 -22.43
N VAL A 16 -10.06 -3.75 -23.07
CA VAL A 16 -9.81 -4.61 -24.22
C VAL A 16 -10.06 -3.78 -25.47
N ASP A 17 -9.04 -3.68 -26.32
CA ASP A 17 -9.19 -3.00 -27.61
C ASP A 17 -10.02 -3.84 -28.59
N GLU A 18 -10.34 -3.24 -29.74
CA GLU A 18 -11.13 -3.87 -30.81
C GLU A 18 -10.46 -5.14 -31.38
N THR A 19 -9.15 -5.33 -31.13
CA THR A 19 -8.38 -6.52 -31.53
C THR A 19 -8.39 -7.63 -30.48
N GLY A 20 -9.11 -7.45 -29.37
CA GLY A 20 -9.15 -8.38 -28.25
C GLY A 20 -7.90 -8.29 -27.35
N LYS A 21 -7.00 -7.32 -27.58
CA LYS A 21 -5.82 -7.12 -26.73
C LYS A 21 -6.16 -6.21 -25.58
N GLY A 22 -5.99 -6.74 -24.37
CA GLY A 22 -6.18 -6.00 -23.13
C GLY A 22 -4.97 -5.17 -22.73
N GLY A 23 -5.22 -4.02 -22.11
CA GLY A 23 -4.18 -3.14 -21.58
C GLY A 23 -4.67 -2.27 -20.42
N ILE A 24 -3.72 -1.87 -19.57
CA ILE A 24 -3.98 -0.89 -18.52
C ILE A 24 -4.23 0.47 -19.15
N GLU A 25 -5.35 1.12 -18.86
CA GLU A 25 -5.69 2.46 -19.33
C GLU A 25 -5.94 3.43 -18.18
N VAL A 26 -5.69 4.71 -18.45
CA VAL A 26 -5.92 5.82 -17.50
C VAL A 26 -7.21 6.52 -17.92
N VAL A 27 -8.24 6.37 -17.10
CA VAL A 27 -9.56 6.96 -17.31
C VAL A 27 -9.65 8.26 -16.51
N MET A 28 -10.09 9.34 -17.15
CA MET A 28 -10.29 10.66 -16.53
C MET A 28 -11.56 11.31 -17.02
N ASN A 29 -12.05 12.33 -16.30
CA ASN A 29 -13.23 13.08 -16.73
C ASN A 29 -12.93 13.86 -18.02
N LEU A 30 -13.93 13.97 -18.89
CA LEU A 30 -13.80 14.70 -20.15
C LEU A 30 -13.46 16.18 -19.92
N SER A 31 -14.08 16.83 -18.93
CA SER A 31 -13.80 18.22 -18.57
C SER A 31 -12.34 18.43 -18.15
N ASP A 32 -11.76 17.48 -17.41
CA ASP A 32 -10.35 17.53 -16.99
C ASP A 32 -9.43 17.35 -18.19
N PHE A 33 -9.81 16.46 -19.13
CA PHE A 33 -9.07 16.24 -20.36
C PHE A 33 -9.06 17.47 -21.27
N GLU A 34 -10.23 18.08 -21.50
CA GLU A 34 -10.40 19.28 -22.34
C GLU A 34 -9.67 20.49 -21.75
N SER A 35 -9.80 20.72 -20.44
CA SER A 35 -9.16 21.84 -19.74
C SER A 35 -7.64 21.70 -19.60
N SER A 36 -7.09 20.48 -19.72
CA SER A 36 -5.65 20.22 -19.57
C SER A 36 -4.81 20.50 -20.83
N GLY A 37 -5.48 20.81 -21.95
CA GLY A 37 -4.85 21.16 -23.22
C GLY A 37 -4.03 20.03 -23.87
N THR A 38 -3.28 20.35 -24.92
CA THR A 38 -2.59 19.37 -25.77
C THR A 38 -1.53 18.52 -25.06
N SER A 39 -1.02 18.99 -23.92
CA SER A 39 0.02 18.30 -23.14
C SER A 39 -0.49 17.09 -22.35
N ILE A 40 -1.81 16.97 -22.13
CA ILE A 40 -2.41 15.95 -21.26
C ILE A 40 -2.12 14.53 -21.73
N ARG A 41 -2.16 14.29 -23.05
CA ARG A 41 -1.86 12.97 -23.64
C ARG A 41 -0.44 12.49 -23.31
N ARG A 42 0.53 13.41 -23.36
CA ARG A 42 1.93 13.11 -23.00
C ARG A 42 2.07 12.79 -21.52
N LYS A 43 1.36 13.55 -20.67
CA LYS A 43 1.34 13.33 -19.21
C LYS A 43 0.72 11.98 -18.85
N ILE A 44 -0.42 11.63 -19.44
CA ILE A 44 -1.06 10.32 -19.27
C ILE A 44 -0.11 9.19 -19.65
N ARG A 45 0.57 9.29 -20.81
CA ARG A 45 1.53 8.29 -21.26
C ARG A 45 2.70 8.12 -20.27
N ASN A 46 3.27 9.22 -19.80
CA ASN A 46 4.35 9.19 -18.81
C ASN A 46 3.89 8.61 -17.47
N PHE A 47 2.69 8.97 -17.02
CA PHE A 47 2.09 8.44 -15.80
C PHE A 47 1.87 6.93 -15.90
N LYS A 48 1.24 6.46 -16.99
CA LYS A 48 1.02 5.03 -17.26
C LYS A 48 2.33 4.25 -17.27
N LYS A 49 3.37 4.78 -17.91
CA LYS A 49 4.72 4.17 -17.90
C LYS A 49 5.27 4.03 -16.48
N LYS A 50 5.24 5.11 -15.69
CA LYS A 50 5.72 5.10 -14.29
C LYS A 50 4.91 4.14 -13.41
N TYR A 51 3.59 4.08 -13.61
CA TYR A 51 2.71 3.16 -12.89
C TYR A 51 3.10 1.69 -13.17
N LEU A 52 3.22 1.33 -14.46
CA LEU A 52 3.62 -0.01 -14.87
C LEU A 52 5.01 -0.37 -14.35
N GLU A 53 5.96 0.56 -14.39
CA GLU A 53 7.30 0.36 -13.81
C GLU A 53 7.24 0.11 -12.30
N ALA A 54 6.40 0.83 -11.55
CA ALA A 54 6.22 0.63 -10.12
C ALA A 54 5.62 -0.76 -9.83
N VAL A 55 4.57 -1.15 -10.55
CA VAL A 55 3.94 -2.47 -10.43
C VAL A 55 4.93 -3.59 -10.73
N GLU A 56 5.68 -3.50 -11.83
CA GLU A 56 6.66 -4.52 -12.22
C GLU A 56 7.83 -4.60 -11.24
N LYS A 57 8.33 -3.47 -10.72
CA LYS A 57 9.36 -3.46 -9.68
C LYS A 57 8.89 -4.18 -8.42
N ALA A 58 7.70 -3.88 -7.93
CA ALA A 58 7.12 -4.53 -6.76
C ALA A 58 6.86 -6.03 -6.99
N LYS A 59 6.31 -6.41 -8.15
CA LYS A 59 6.14 -7.83 -8.53
C LYS A 59 7.45 -8.59 -8.62
N LYS A 60 8.52 -7.97 -9.12
CA LYS A 60 9.84 -8.60 -9.25
C LYS A 60 10.41 -8.96 -7.87
N ILE A 61 10.20 -8.11 -6.87
CA ILE A 61 10.61 -8.38 -5.49
C ILE A 61 9.84 -9.59 -4.93
N GLU A 62 8.51 -9.60 -5.05
CA GLU A 62 7.68 -10.73 -4.60
C GLU A 62 7.97 -12.04 -5.37
N LYS A 63 8.35 -11.99 -6.66
CA LYS A 63 8.69 -13.17 -7.47
C LYS A 63 10.08 -13.74 -7.18
N LYS A 64 11.08 -12.91 -6.83
CA LYS A 64 12.45 -13.36 -6.52
C LYS A 64 12.51 -14.38 -5.38
N ALA A 65 11.50 -14.39 -4.52
CA ALA A 65 11.33 -15.35 -3.44
C ALA A 65 10.82 -16.74 -3.84
N ARG A 66 10.15 -16.88 -4.99
CA ARG A 66 9.69 -18.20 -5.46
C ARG A 66 10.82 -19.05 -6.04
N THR A 67 11.92 -18.41 -6.44
CA THR A 67 13.07 -19.04 -7.12
C THR A 67 14.25 -19.32 -6.19
N LYS A 68 14.30 -18.66 -5.02
CA LYS A 68 15.24 -18.97 -3.94
C LYS A 68 14.59 -19.94 -2.95
N SER A 69 15.36 -20.86 -2.38
CA SER A 69 14.89 -21.79 -1.33
C SER A 69 14.37 -21.10 -0.06
N LYS A 70 14.67 -19.80 0.10
CA LYS A 70 14.14 -18.92 1.13
C LYS A 70 13.12 -17.98 0.48
N GLY A 71 11.88 -17.99 0.99
CA GLY A 71 10.82 -17.08 0.55
C GLY A 71 11.14 -15.59 0.76
N VAL A 72 10.18 -14.69 0.48
CA VAL A 72 10.38 -13.23 0.56
C VAL A 72 10.67 -12.86 2.02
N SER A 73 11.76 -12.14 2.28
CA SER A 73 11.98 -11.59 3.63
C SER A 73 10.92 -10.53 3.95
N THR A 74 10.69 -10.24 5.23
CA THR A 74 9.72 -9.21 5.60
C THR A 74 10.16 -7.83 5.08
N THR A 75 11.46 -7.56 5.08
CA THR A 75 12.07 -6.34 4.56
C THR A 75 11.91 -6.23 3.04
N GLU A 76 12.17 -7.30 2.29
CA GLU A 76 11.92 -7.34 0.84
C GLU A 76 10.44 -7.07 0.53
N ARG A 77 9.52 -7.71 1.26
CA ARG A 77 8.08 -7.45 1.12
C ARG A 77 7.74 -5.99 1.43
N TRP A 78 8.31 -5.42 2.49
CA TRP A 78 8.12 -4.02 2.81
C TRP A 78 8.60 -3.10 1.68
N GLN A 79 9.74 -3.39 1.03
CA GLN A 79 10.21 -2.59 -0.10
C GLN A 79 9.19 -2.61 -1.26
N ALA A 80 8.60 -3.77 -1.55
CA ALA A 80 7.53 -3.87 -2.54
C ALA A 80 6.29 -3.08 -2.12
N CYS A 81 5.88 -3.17 -0.85
CA CYS A 81 4.80 -2.35 -0.28
C CYS A 81 5.09 -0.85 -0.40
N LYS A 82 6.33 -0.44 -0.14
CA LYS A 82 6.77 0.96 -0.09
C LYS A 82 6.73 1.61 -1.46
N ILE A 83 7.22 0.93 -2.49
CA ILE A 83 7.14 1.38 -3.90
C ILE A 83 5.68 1.75 -4.26
N LEU A 84 4.75 0.90 -3.85
CA LEU A 84 3.33 1.09 -4.09
C LEU A 84 2.75 2.20 -3.19
N ALA A 85 3.02 2.22 -1.90
CA ALA A 85 2.53 3.30 -1.02
C ALA A 85 2.99 4.70 -1.51
N ASP A 86 4.25 4.81 -1.95
CA ASP A 86 4.85 6.06 -2.38
C ASP A 86 4.33 6.51 -3.75
N PHE A 87 3.93 5.60 -4.64
CA PHE A 87 3.46 5.99 -5.97
C PHE A 87 2.21 6.89 -5.92
N ASN A 88 1.22 6.59 -5.06
CA ASN A 88 0.01 7.42 -4.97
C ASN A 88 0.20 8.68 -4.10
N THR A 89 1.10 8.60 -3.11
CA THR A 89 1.35 9.70 -2.15
C THR A 89 2.35 10.73 -2.67
N ASN A 90 3.26 10.35 -3.58
CA ASN A 90 4.25 11.27 -4.14
C ASN A 90 3.58 12.47 -4.82
N PHE A 91 3.88 13.66 -4.29
CA PHE A 91 3.29 14.94 -4.69
C PHE A 91 3.63 15.33 -6.14
N THR A 92 4.69 14.72 -6.70
CA THR A 92 5.13 14.92 -8.09
C THR A 92 4.16 14.34 -9.12
N ASN A 93 3.21 13.49 -8.71
CA ASN A 93 2.23 12.95 -9.63
C ASN A 93 1.09 13.95 -9.81
N GLU A 94 0.99 14.51 -11.02
CA GLU A 94 -0.08 15.41 -11.46
C GLU A 94 -1.48 14.76 -11.39
N PHE A 95 -1.52 13.44 -11.21
CA PHE A 95 -2.72 12.63 -11.11
C PHE A 95 -2.89 12.03 -9.72
N GLU A 96 -4.14 11.87 -9.31
CA GLU A 96 -4.53 11.12 -8.10
C GLU A 96 -5.37 9.91 -8.51
N ILE A 97 -4.93 8.70 -8.15
CA ILE A 97 -5.67 7.48 -8.50
C ILE A 97 -6.77 7.25 -7.47
N LYS A 98 -8.03 7.36 -7.90
CA LYS A 98 -9.19 7.17 -7.03
C LYS A 98 -9.51 5.70 -6.75
N ASN A 99 -9.26 4.81 -7.72
CA ASN A 99 -9.47 3.36 -7.59
C ASN A 99 -8.17 2.59 -7.31
N TYR A 100 -7.28 3.17 -6.50
CA TYR A 100 -5.91 2.68 -6.35
C TYR A 100 -5.83 1.24 -5.82
N LYS A 101 -6.71 0.91 -4.87
CA LYS A 101 -6.76 -0.40 -4.23
C LYS A 101 -7.29 -1.46 -5.20
N GLU A 102 -8.28 -1.09 -6.01
CA GLU A 102 -8.89 -1.93 -7.04
C GLU A 102 -7.89 -2.23 -8.16
N ALA A 103 -7.19 -1.20 -8.65
CA ALA A 103 -6.16 -1.35 -9.66
C ALA A 103 -5.08 -2.34 -9.20
N PHE A 104 -4.64 -2.25 -7.94
CA PHE A 104 -3.67 -3.17 -7.37
C PHE A 104 -4.20 -4.56 -7.06
N SER A 105 -5.45 -4.66 -6.62
CA SER A 105 -6.12 -5.94 -6.41
C SER A 105 -6.11 -6.76 -7.69
N ARG A 106 -6.44 -6.13 -8.83
CA ARG A 106 -6.31 -6.71 -10.17
C ARG A 106 -4.85 -7.03 -10.51
N ASP A 107 -3.96 -6.05 -10.42
CA ASP A 107 -2.60 -6.20 -10.94
C ASP A 107 -1.78 -7.24 -10.17
N PHE A 108 -2.03 -7.43 -8.86
CA PHE A 108 -1.37 -8.43 -8.02
C PHE A 108 -2.17 -9.72 -7.80
N ASN A 109 -3.41 -9.79 -8.32
CA ASN A 109 -4.36 -10.87 -8.04
C ASN A 109 -4.53 -11.13 -6.54
N LEU A 110 -4.77 -10.06 -5.78
CA LEU A 110 -4.95 -10.08 -4.33
C LEU A 110 -6.33 -9.56 -3.96
N PRO A 111 -6.98 -10.10 -2.92
CA PRO A 111 -8.20 -9.51 -2.39
C PRO A 111 -7.97 -8.05 -1.94
N LEU A 112 -8.96 -7.17 -2.14
CA LEU A 112 -8.90 -5.76 -1.73
C LEU A 112 -8.43 -5.55 -0.28
N ARG A 113 -8.91 -6.41 0.63
CA ARG A 113 -8.49 -6.38 2.04
C ARG A 113 -6.98 -6.58 2.21
N SER A 114 -6.40 -7.51 1.46
CA SER A 114 -4.95 -7.77 1.47
C SER A 114 -4.16 -6.62 0.87
N VAL A 115 -4.68 -6.01 -0.21
CA VAL A 115 -4.06 -4.82 -0.82
C VAL A 115 -4.02 -3.65 0.17
N ARG A 116 -5.09 -3.44 0.94
CA ARG A 116 -5.12 -2.42 1.98
C ARG A 116 -4.00 -2.65 2.99
N THR A 117 -3.90 -3.85 3.56
CA THR A 117 -2.80 -4.24 4.46
C THR A 117 -1.42 -3.98 3.82
N TYR A 118 -1.29 -4.29 2.54
CA TYR A 118 -0.05 -4.12 1.79
C TYR A 118 0.37 -2.65 1.67
N ILE A 119 -0.56 -1.77 1.30
CA ILE A 119 -0.33 -0.33 1.19
C ILE A 119 -0.07 0.26 2.59
N ASP A 120 -0.89 -0.11 3.58
CA ASP A 120 -0.77 0.39 4.95
C ASP A 120 0.59 -0.01 5.54
N PHE A 121 1.07 -1.22 5.28
CA PHE A 121 2.40 -1.66 5.73
C PHE A 121 3.53 -0.78 5.18
N GLY A 122 3.52 -0.48 3.87
CA GLY A 122 4.52 0.40 3.25
C GLY A 122 4.35 1.88 3.62
N THR A 123 3.14 2.29 4.01
CA THR A 123 2.84 3.67 4.41
C THR A 123 3.31 3.94 5.84
N TYR A 124 2.99 3.04 6.75
CA TYR A 124 3.12 3.29 8.18
C TYR A 124 4.45 2.83 8.76
N PHE A 125 5.18 1.90 8.15
CA PHE A 125 6.48 1.44 8.66
C PHE A 125 7.65 2.04 7.86
N LYS A 126 8.70 2.44 8.58
CA LYS A 126 9.99 2.83 8.03
C LYS A 126 10.91 1.62 7.88
N GLU A 127 11.95 1.73 7.05
CA GLU A 127 12.91 0.66 6.81
C GLU A 127 13.50 0.08 8.11
N ASN A 128 13.93 0.95 9.02
CA ASN A 128 14.51 0.58 10.31
C ASN A 128 13.49 0.04 11.34
N GLU A 129 12.20 0.08 11.02
CA GLU A 129 11.10 -0.48 11.82
C GLU A 129 10.63 -1.83 11.24
N VAL A 130 11.24 -2.30 10.15
CA VAL A 130 10.95 -3.60 9.55
C VAL A 130 12.10 -4.54 9.84
N LEU A 131 11.83 -5.54 10.67
CA LEU A 131 12.82 -6.52 11.10
C LEU A 131 12.47 -7.88 10.50
N ASP A 132 13.43 -8.53 9.83
CA ASP A 132 13.21 -9.85 9.21
C ASP A 132 12.91 -10.97 10.23
N ILE A 133 13.27 -10.76 11.50
CA ILE A 133 12.88 -11.66 12.61
C ILE A 133 11.37 -11.61 12.90
N VAL A 134 10.69 -10.53 12.52
CA VAL A 134 9.24 -10.39 12.66
C VAL A 134 8.58 -10.85 11.37
N PRO A 135 7.80 -11.95 11.40
CA PRO A 135 7.10 -12.39 10.20
C PRO A 135 6.13 -11.32 9.71
N TYR A 136 6.03 -11.14 8.39
CA TYR A 136 5.03 -10.24 7.78
C TYR A 136 3.62 -10.43 8.34
N SER A 137 3.24 -11.66 8.70
CA SER A 137 1.91 -11.94 9.26
C SER A 137 1.64 -11.20 10.57
N ILE A 138 2.66 -10.90 11.38
CA ILE A 138 2.54 -10.08 12.61
C ILE A 138 2.31 -8.61 12.25
N TYR A 139 3.08 -8.06 11.31
CA TYR A 139 2.85 -6.72 10.78
C TYR A 139 1.47 -6.59 10.12
N ALA A 140 1.00 -7.66 9.44
CA ALA A 140 -0.33 -7.71 8.85
C ALA A 140 -1.44 -7.62 9.92
N GLU A 141 -1.29 -8.30 11.06
CA GLU A 141 -2.23 -8.14 12.18
C GLU A 141 -2.24 -6.72 12.74
N PHE A 142 -1.06 -6.10 12.89
CA PHE A 142 -0.95 -4.70 13.34
C PHE A 142 -1.63 -3.73 12.37
N THR A 143 -1.35 -3.87 11.07
CA THR A 143 -1.91 -3.00 10.02
C THR A 143 -3.42 -3.07 9.95
N PHE A 144 -4.04 -4.22 10.26
CA PHE A 144 -5.51 -4.35 10.30
C PHE A 144 -6.20 -3.45 11.32
N VAL A 145 -5.50 -3.02 12.37
CA VAL A 145 -6.10 -2.24 13.47
C VAL A 145 -5.53 -0.83 13.60
N ILE A 146 -4.80 -0.34 12.58
CA ILE A 146 -4.15 0.97 12.64
C ILE A 146 -5.14 2.10 12.92
N ASN A 147 -6.31 2.08 12.28
CA ASN A 147 -7.30 3.13 12.48
C ASN A 147 -7.77 3.18 13.94
N GLU A 148 -8.00 2.03 14.55
CA GLU A 148 -8.42 1.89 15.94
C GLU A 148 -7.30 2.33 16.90
N LEU A 149 -6.06 1.93 16.62
CA LEU A 149 -4.89 2.35 17.41
C LEU A 149 -4.66 3.86 17.33
N THR A 150 -4.79 4.45 16.14
CA THR A 150 -4.65 5.90 15.91
C THR A 150 -5.77 6.68 16.60
N ARG A 151 -7.03 6.23 16.47
CA ARG A 151 -8.20 6.84 17.15
C ARG A 151 -8.03 6.87 18.67
N LYS A 152 -7.34 5.87 19.23
CA LYS A 152 -7.04 5.77 20.66
C LYS A 152 -5.73 6.45 21.08
N GLY A 153 -4.95 7.00 20.15
CA GLY A 153 -3.66 7.63 20.44
C GLY A 153 -2.55 6.66 20.86
N ILE A 154 -2.71 5.34 20.67
CA ILE A 154 -1.75 4.32 21.11
C ILE A 154 -0.95 3.67 19.97
N PHE A 155 -1.12 4.17 18.73
CA PHE A 155 -0.44 3.65 17.54
C PHE A 155 1.10 3.57 17.71
N ASP A 156 1.74 4.67 18.09
CA ASP A 156 3.20 4.71 18.23
C ASP A 156 3.70 3.87 19.41
N GLN A 157 2.91 3.79 20.49
CA GLN A 157 3.21 2.98 21.66
C GLN A 157 3.22 1.49 21.28
N GLU A 158 2.16 0.99 20.64
CA GLU A 158 2.05 -0.41 20.25
C GLU A 158 3.10 -0.79 19.20
N LYS A 159 3.43 0.13 18.29
CA LYS A 159 4.52 -0.07 17.34
C LYS A 159 5.87 -0.22 18.03
N LYS A 160 6.19 0.68 18.97
CA LYS A 160 7.43 0.60 19.77
C LYS A 160 7.49 -0.70 20.57
N GLN A 161 6.36 -1.13 21.15
CA GLN A 161 6.27 -2.38 21.89
C GLN A 161 6.54 -3.60 20.99
N LEU A 162 5.97 -3.66 19.79
CA LEU A 162 6.26 -4.72 18.81
C LEU A 162 7.76 -4.81 18.52
N LEU A 163 8.40 -3.67 18.23
CA LEU A 163 9.84 -3.63 17.92
C LEU A 163 10.71 -4.02 19.11
N LYS A 164 10.30 -3.65 20.33
CA LYS A 164 10.96 -4.07 21.56
C LYS A 164 10.90 -5.58 21.74
N LEU A 165 9.71 -6.18 21.66
CA LEU A 165 9.51 -7.63 21.77
C LEU A 165 10.34 -8.41 20.74
N ALA A 166 10.40 -7.90 19.50
CA ALA A 166 11.22 -8.49 18.45
C ALA A 166 12.71 -8.50 18.78
N LYS A 167 13.24 -7.35 19.27
CA LYS A 167 14.66 -7.21 19.64
C LYS A 167 15.05 -8.03 20.86
N GLU A 168 14.11 -8.25 21.77
CA GLU A 168 14.31 -9.06 22.98
C GLU A 168 14.09 -10.56 22.74
N GLY A 169 13.70 -10.98 21.53
CA GLY A 169 13.39 -12.39 21.23
C GLY A 169 12.08 -12.90 21.82
N ASN A 170 11.23 -12.00 22.35
CA ASN A 170 9.98 -12.30 23.04
C ASN A 170 8.76 -12.08 22.13
N LEU A 171 8.91 -12.32 20.82
CA LEU A 171 7.84 -12.08 19.86
C LEU A 171 6.69 -13.09 20.08
N PRO A 172 5.45 -12.62 20.33
CA PRO A 172 4.31 -13.51 20.50
C PRO A 172 3.96 -14.24 19.21
N LYS A 173 3.29 -15.40 19.33
CA LYS A 173 2.71 -16.05 18.16
C LYS A 173 1.63 -15.15 17.55
N ARG A 174 1.40 -15.27 16.24
CA ARG A 174 0.41 -14.45 15.51
C ARG A 174 -0.97 -14.37 16.18
N ASN A 175 -1.50 -15.51 16.63
CA ASN A 175 -2.83 -15.54 17.24
C ASN A 175 -2.86 -14.86 18.62
N GLU A 176 -1.77 -14.93 19.38
CA GLU A 176 -1.61 -14.23 20.66
C GLU A 176 -1.52 -12.73 20.42
N TYR A 177 -0.72 -12.31 19.44
CA TYR A 177 -0.59 -10.91 19.08
C TYR A 177 -1.91 -10.31 18.58
N ARG A 178 -2.66 -11.04 17.75
CA ARG A 178 -4.01 -10.64 17.34
C ARG A 178 -4.94 -10.46 18.55
N LYS A 179 -4.89 -11.38 19.52
CA LYS A 179 -5.71 -11.27 20.75
C LYS A 179 -5.33 -10.03 21.54
N HIS A 180 -4.03 -9.77 21.73
CA HIS A 180 -3.52 -8.55 22.36
C HIS A 180 -4.04 -7.29 21.66
N LEU A 181 -3.86 -7.20 20.34
CA LEU A 181 -4.33 -6.08 19.53
C LEU A 181 -5.84 -5.85 19.68
N ARG A 182 -6.65 -6.92 19.66
CA ARG A 182 -8.10 -6.82 19.92
C ARG A 182 -8.43 -6.33 21.32
N THR A 183 -7.66 -6.71 22.32
CA THR A 183 -7.87 -6.24 23.71
C THR A 183 -7.58 -4.76 23.82
N VAL A 184 -6.46 -4.28 23.28
CA VAL A 184 -6.10 -2.85 23.36
C VAL A 184 -6.97 -1.97 22.45
N THR A 185 -7.53 -2.52 21.37
CA THR A 185 -8.41 -1.79 20.45
C THR A 185 -9.90 -1.86 20.80
N LYS A 186 -10.32 -2.79 21.68
CA LYS A 186 -11.70 -2.81 22.21
C LYS A 186 -12.03 -1.50 22.90
N ASP A 187 -13.06 -0.81 22.44
CA ASP A 187 -13.52 0.42 23.09
C ASP A 187 -14.01 0.10 24.51
N SER A 188 -13.61 0.92 25.48
CA SER A 188 -14.15 0.87 26.85
C SER A 188 -15.60 1.35 26.93
N SER A 189 -16.36 1.29 25.83
CA SER A 189 -17.76 1.72 25.73
C SER A 189 -18.71 0.66 26.29
N LYS A 190 -18.48 0.29 27.55
CA LYS A 190 -19.46 -0.35 28.44
C LYS A 190 -19.25 0.15 29.88
N THR A 191 -19.23 1.45 30.11
CA THR A 191 -19.61 2.01 31.43
C THR A 191 -19.97 3.49 31.32
N GLN A 192 -21.26 3.77 31.13
CA GLN A 192 -22.11 4.71 31.88
C GLN A 192 -23.35 5.02 31.04
#